data_AF-A0A3B9L185-F1
#
_entry.id   AF-A0A3B9L185-F1
#
_cell.length_a   1.000
_cell.length_b   1.000
_cell.length_c   1.000
_cell.angle_alpha   90.00
_cell.angle_beta   90.00
_cell.angle_gamma   90.00
#
_symmetry.space_group_name_H-M   'P 1'
#
loop_
_entity.id
_entity.type
_entity.pdbx_description
1 polymer ?
#
loop_
_entity_poly.entity_id
_entity_poly.type
_entity_poly.pdbx_seq_one_letter_code
_entity_poly.pdbx_strand_id
1 'polypeptide(L)' 'SITAGLFLKQFVDAPSWMHFDVWAWRLGKYGRPEGGAPCGLRAAWAMLQSRYG' A
#
# COMPACT_ATOMS: atom_id res chain seq x y z
N SER A 1 -10.24 -1.62 -4.70
CA SER A 1 -11.72 -1.55 -4.68
C SER A 1 -12.18 -0.15 -4.29
N ILE A 2 -13.06 0.49 -5.07
CA ILE A 2 -13.49 1.89 -4.80
C ILE A 2 -14.45 1.96 -3.61
N THR A 3 -15.45 1.09 -3.56
CA THR A 3 -16.46 1.08 -2.49
C THR A 3 -15.85 0.83 -1.12
N ALA A 4 -14.91 -0.10 -1.01
CA ALA A 4 -14.21 -0.36 0.25
C ALA A 4 -13.40 0.85 0.72
N GLY A 5 -12.69 1.53 -0.20
CA GLY A 5 -11.97 2.76 0.11
C GLY A 5 -12.89 3.89 0.58
N LEU A 6 -14.05 4.07 -0.06
CA LEU A 6 -15.04 5.07 0.36
C LEU A 6 -15.66 4.74 1.72
N PHE A 7 -15.88 3.46 2.02
CA PHE A 7 -16.35 3.02 3.34
C PHE A 7 -15.34 3.38 4.43
N LEU A 8 -14.06 3.01 4.25
CA LEU A 8 -13.00 3.30 5.23
C LEU A 8 -12.80 4.81 5.44
N LYS A 9 -12.99 5.62 4.39
CA LYS A 9 -12.87 7.09 4.47
C LYS A 9 -13.78 7.71 5.51
N GLN A 10 -14.97 7.12 5.75
CA GLN A 10 -15.96 7.66 6.68
C GLN A 10 -15.49 7.66 8.15
N PHE A 11 -14.41 6.93 8.46
CA PHE A 11 -13.88 6.77 9.82
C PHE A 11 -12.57 7.52 10.06
N VAL A 12 -12.15 8.40 9.13
CA VAL A 12 -10.87 9.09 9.18
C VAL A 12 -11.06 10.60 9.23
N ASP A 13 -10.65 11.22 10.34
CA ASP A 13 -10.67 12.68 10.53
C ASP A 13 -9.37 13.37 10.07
N ALA A 14 -8.35 12.60 9.67
CA ALA A 14 -7.05 13.14 9.28
C ALA A 14 -7.14 13.94 7.97
N PRO A 15 -6.47 15.11 7.88
CA PRO A 15 -6.53 15.97 6.69
C PRO A 15 -5.86 15.36 5.45
N SER A 16 -4.97 14.38 5.65
CA SER A 16 -4.33 13.62 4.58
C SER A 16 -4.34 12.15 4.96
N TRP A 17 -4.95 11.33 4.09
CA TRP A 17 -5.09 9.89 4.29
C TRP A 17 -4.88 9.14 2.98
N MET A 18 -4.33 7.93 3.08
CA MET A 18 -4.11 7.03 1.96
C MET A 18 -4.44 5.60 2.38
N HIS A 19 -5.09 4.85 1.49
CA HIS A 19 -5.41 3.44 1.65
C HIS A 19 -4.67 2.62 0.60
N PHE A 20 -3.89 1.63 1.03
CA PHE A 20 -3.27 0.64 0.15
C PHE A 20 -4.10 -0.64 0.14
N ASP A 21 -4.84 -0.85 -0.95
CA ASP A 21 -5.49 -2.12 -1.24
C ASP A 21 -4.49 -3.00 -1.99
N VAL A 22 -3.82 -3.90 -1.27
CA VAL A 22 -2.75 -4.75 -1.81
C VAL A 22 -3.08 -6.22 -1.61
N TRP A 23 -2.80 -7.02 -2.64
CA TRP A 23 -2.99 -8.46 -2.56
C TRP A 23 -1.97 -9.15 -1.63
N ALA A 24 -0.79 -8.53 -1.43
CA ALA A 24 0.30 -9.00 -0.58
C ALA A 24 0.77 -10.46 -0.86
N TRP A 25 0.45 -10.98 -2.04
CA TRP A 25 0.91 -12.28 -2.55
C TRP A 25 1.48 -12.12 -3.96
N ARG A 26 2.31 -13.05 -4.38
CA ARG A 26 2.77 -13.15 -5.77
C ARG A 26 2.92 -14.61 -6.18
N LEU A 27 2.70 -14.86 -7.47
CA LEU A 27 3.10 -16.11 -8.11
C LEU A 27 4.62 -16.16 -8.27
N GLY A 28 5.17 -17.37 -8.34
CA GLY A 28 6.60 -17.59 -8.53
C GLY A 28 7.14 -16.98 -9.83
N LYS A 29 8.27 -16.28 -9.72
CA LYS A 29 9.06 -15.78 -10.87
C LYS A 29 10.56 -15.98 -10.55
N TYR A 30 11.42 -16.00 -11.56
CA TYR A 30 12.87 -16.09 -11.35
C TYR A 30 13.36 -15.04 -10.34
N GLY A 31 14.07 -15.48 -9.29
CA GLY A 31 14.54 -14.63 -8.18
C GLY A 31 13.44 -14.13 -7.22
N ARG A 32 12.20 -14.61 -7.38
CA ARG A 32 11.02 -14.18 -6.61
C ARG A 32 10.13 -15.40 -6.33
N PRO A 33 10.41 -16.18 -5.26
CA PRO A 33 9.57 -17.32 -4.90
C PRO A 33 8.12 -16.92 -4.68
N GLU A 34 7.21 -17.85 -4.93
CA GLU A 34 5.79 -17.73 -4.62
C GLU A 34 5.58 -17.51 -3.12
N GLY A 35 4.58 -16.71 -2.77
CA GLY A 35 4.25 -16.43 -1.38
C GLY A 35 3.97 -14.96 -1.10
N GLY A 36 4.16 -14.60 0.17
CA GLY A 36 4.01 -13.24 0.66
C GLY A 36 4.90 -12.25 -0.11
N ALA A 37 4.29 -11.17 -0.58
CA ALA A 37 4.96 -10.13 -1.35
C ALA A 37 4.90 -8.78 -0.63
N PRO A 38 6.04 -8.12 -0.37
CA PRO A 38 6.03 -6.77 0.16
C PRO A 38 5.56 -5.78 -0.93
N CYS A 39 4.33 -5.30 -0.80
CA CYS A 39 3.73 -4.30 -1.69
C CYS A 39 3.79 -2.90 -1.03
N GLY A 40 4.05 -1.86 -1.81
CA GLY A 40 3.95 -0.47 -1.34
C GLY A 40 5.08 0.05 -0.44
N LEU A 41 5.79 -0.81 0.30
CA LEU A 41 6.78 -0.39 1.32
C LEU A 41 7.85 0.58 0.79
N ARG A 42 8.52 0.24 -0.32
CA ARG A 42 9.56 1.10 -0.91
C ARG A 42 8.99 2.42 -1.47
N ALA A 43 7.78 2.38 -2.01
CA ALA A 43 7.12 3.58 -2.52
C ALA A 43 6.70 4.52 -1.38
N ALA A 44 6.15 3.97 -0.28
CA ALA A 44 5.84 4.72 0.92
C ALA A 44 7.09 5.36 1.53
N TRP A 45 8.18 4.61 1.62
CA TRP A 45 9.46 5.14 2.11
C TRP A 45 9.99 6.29 1.23
N ALA A 46 10.01 6.10 -0.09
CA ALA A 46 10.46 7.14 -1.02
C ALA A 46 9.59 8.42 -0.92
N MET A 47 8.27 8.27 -0.76
CA MET A 47 7.36 9.40 -0.54
C MET A 47 7.67 10.13 0.77
N LEU A 48 7.89 9.38 1.86
CA LEU A 48 8.23 9.97 3.16
C LEU A 48 9.58 10.70 3.12
N GLN A 49 10.61 10.10 2.51
CA GLN A 49 11.89 10.77 2.29
C GLN A 49 11.74 12.03 1.44
N SER A 50 10.98 11.98 0.36
CA SER A 50 10.76 13.17 -0.49
C SER A 50 10.02 14.30 0.25
N ARG A 51 9.19 13.97 1.24
CA ARG A 51 8.35 14.96 1.95
C ARG A 51 8.99 15.49 3.22
N TYR A 52 9.82 14.70 3.89
CA TYR A 52 10.33 14.97 5.24
C TYR A 52 11.82 14.70 5.44
N GLY A 53 12.49 14.09 4.45
CA GLY A 53 13.92 13.77 4.51
C GLY A 53 14.81 14.87 3.97
#